data_AF-A0AAV8Z5B7-F1
#
_entry.id   AF-A0AAV8Z5B7-F1
#
_cell.length_a   1.000
_cell.length_b   1.000
_cell.length_c   1.000
_cell.angle_alpha   90.00
_cell.angle_beta   90.00
_cell.angle_gamma   90.00
#
_symmetry.space_group_name_H-M   'P 1'
#
loop_
_entity.id
_entity.type
_entity.pdbx_description
1 polymer ?
#
loop_
_entity_poly.entity_id
_entity_poly.type
_entity_poly.pdbx_seq_one_letter_code
_entity_poly.pdbx_strand_id
1 'polypeptide(L)'
;MSGDGDKTEHFDTLFLSIAQHHPQGASQLLDTFVNFLGRKTDFFTGGKEGDWEKLVMSTFRKYEKLSRDQHEAELKEKQLTDAEADKLQAELDAKKNPSTSKQQPATPALTAETIEEDEDESEKGKLKPNEGNGCDLDKYKWTQTLSDIE
;
A
#
# COMPACT_ATOMS: atom_id res chain seq x y z
N MET A 1 -14.04 -10.45 -18.94
CA MET A 1 -13.18 -9.90 -20.01
C MET A 1 -12.15 -9.03 -19.31
N SER A 2 -10.98 -9.58 -18.96
CA SER A 2 -9.97 -8.92 -18.08
C SER A 2 -8.60 -8.75 -18.75
N GLY A 3 -8.53 -8.77 -20.08
CA GLY A 3 -7.25 -8.76 -20.82
C GLY A 3 -6.80 -7.39 -21.35
N ASP A 4 -7.53 -6.31 -21.06
CA ASP A 4 -7.25 -4.97 -21.63
C ASP A 4 -6.45 -4.06 -20.68
N GLY A 5 -6.50 -4.30 -19.36
CA GLY A 5 -5.78 -3.48 -18.36
C GLY A 5 -4.25 -3.62 -18.45
N ASP A 6 -3.76 -4.83 -18.67
CA ASP A 6 -2.33 -5.16 -18.76
C ASP A 6 -1.59 -4.40 -19.89
N LYS A 7 -2.32 -4.05 -20.97
CA LYS A 7 -1.77 -3.29 -22.09
C LYS A 7 -1.80 -1.78 -21.88
N THR A 8 -2.49 -1.25 -20.88
CA THR A 8 -2.47 0.19 -20.61
C THR A 8 -1.43 0.56 -19.56
N GLU A 9 -1.17 -0.35 -18.61
CA GLU A 9 -0.25 -0.11 -17.48
C GLU A 9 1.21 0.15 -17.91
N HIS A 10 1.67 -0.43 -19.03
CA HIS A 10 3.03 -0.14 -19.52
C HIS A 10 3.21 1.31 -19.97
N PHE A 11 2.13 2.00 -20.36
CA PHE A 11 2.16 3.43 -20.67
C PHE A 11 2.11 4.30 -19.42
N ASP A 12 1.70 3.78 -18.26
CA ASP A 12 1.57 4.56 -17.03
C ASP A 12 2.93 5.10 -16.59
N THR A 13 4.00 4.32 -16.72
CA THR A 13 5.37 4.79 -16.42
C THR A 13 5.76 5.98 -17.31
N LEU A 14 5.38 5.94 -18.58
CA LEU A 14 5.63 7.03 -19.52
C LEU A 14 4.78 8.26 -19.19
N PHE A 15 3.48 8.09 -18.92
CA PHE A 15 2.59 9.18 -18.54
C PHE A 15 2.98 9.81 -17.22
N LEU A 16 3.42 9.02 -16.24
CA LEU A 16 3.89 9.50 -14.95
C LEU A 16 5.17 10.32 -15.11
N SER A 17 6.12 9.85 -15.93
CA SER A 17 7.33 10.62 -16.26
C SER A 17 6.98 11.96 -16.89
N ILE A 18 6.07 11.97 -17.88
CA ILE A 18 5.61 13.21 -18.50
C ILE A 18 4.91 14.11 -17.46
N ALA A 19 4.05 13.57 -16.61
CA ALA A 19 3.35 14.33 -15.57
C ALA A 19 4.33 14.99 -14.58
N GLN A 20 5.40 14.31 -14.18
CA GLN A 20 6.44 14.86 -13.29
C GLN A 20 7.17 16.06 -13.91
N HIS A 21 7.29 16.11 -15.24
CA HIS A 21 7.90 17.24 -15.95
C HIS A 21 6.97 18.47 -16.08
N HIS A 22 5.70 18.37 -15.66
CA HIS A 22 4.73 19.46 -15.72
C HIS A 22 4.43 20.02 -14.32
N PRO A 23 5.10 21.11 -13.88
CA PRO A 23 4.93 21.66 -12.54
C PRO A 23 3.54 22.27 -12.27
N GLN A 24 2.77 22.55 -13.32
CA GLN A 24 1.40 23.08 -13.22
C GLN A 24 0.33 21.96 -13.16
N GLY A 25 0.73 20.69 -13.06
CA GLY A 25 -0.17 19.57 -12.86
C GLY A 25 -0.97 19.17 -14.11
N ALA A 26 -2.18 18.67 -13.89
CA ALA A 26 -2.98 17.98 -14.91
C ALA A 26 -3.38 18.86 -16.12
N SER A 27 -3.63 20.15 -15.92
CA SER A 27 -4.03 21.05 -17.00
C SER A 27 -2.93 21.23 -18.04
N GLN A 28 -1.68 21.38 -17.58
CA GLN A 28 -0.52 21.55 -18.47
C GLN A 28 -0.15 20.25 -19.18
N LEU A 29 -0.31 19.11 -18.51
CA LEU A 29 -0.18 17.79 -19.12
C LEU A 29 -1.18 17.63 -20.28
N LEU A 30 -2.43 18.03 -20.06
CA LEU A 30 -3.47 17.95 -21.07
C LEU A 30 -3.18 18.88 -22.26
N ASP A 31 -2.74 20.12 -22.01
CA ASP A 31 -2.32 21.05 -23.08
C ASP A 31 -1.18 20.49 -23.93
N THR A 32 -0.17 19.91 -23.29
CA THR A 32 0.95 19.26 -24.00
C THR A 32 0.46 18.09 -24.87
N PHE A 33 -0.48 17.29 -24.35
CA PHE A 33 -1.07 16.16 -25.09
C PHE A 33 -1.92 16.63 -26.27
N VAL A 34 -2.78 17.63 -26.08
CA VAL A 34 -3.61 18.22 -27.14
C VAL A 34 -2.74 18.86 -28.23
N ASN A 35 -1.68 19.57 -27.85
CA ASN A 35 -0.71 20.12 -28.78
C ASN A 35 0.07 19.03 -29.54
N PHE A 36 0.35 17.88 -28.90
CA PHE A 36 0.91 16.72 -29.60
C PHE A 36 -0.06 16.20 -30.67
N LEU A 37 -1.34 16.01 -30.33
CA LEU A 37 -2.36 15.58 -31.28
C LEU A 37 -2.44 16.55 -32.47
N GLY A 38 -2.46 17.86 -32.24
CA GLY A 38 -2.51 18.84 -33.33
C GLY A 38 -1.28 18.86 -34.25
N ARG A 39 -0.10 18.45 -33.77
CA ARG A 39 1.15 18.51 -34.55
C ARG A 39 1.56 17.19 -35.21
N LYS A 40 1.20 16.07 -34.59
CA LYS A 40 1.66 14.73 -34.99
C LYS A 40 0.54 13.83 -35.48
N THR A 41 -0.71 14.24 -35.34
CA THR A 41 -1.87 13.48 -35.82
C THR A 41 -2.81 14.39 -36.59
N ASP A 42 -3.72 13.79 -37.34
CA ASP A 42 -4.80 14.46 -38.05
C ASP A 42 -6.06 14.60 -37.17
N PHE A 43 -5.92 14.56 -35.84
CA PHE A 43 -7.06 14.49 -34.91
C PHE A 43 -8.07 15.64 -35.07
N PHE A 44 -7.59 16.86 -35.34
CA PHE A 44 -8.44 18.03 -35.51
C PHE A 44 -8.79 18.34 -36.98
N THR A 45 -8.11 17.70 -37.94
CA THR A 45 -8.20 18.04 -39.38
C THR A 45 -8.66 16.89 -40.28
N GLY A 46 -8.68 15.65 -39.78
CA GLY A 46 -9.05 14.46 -40.55
C GLY A 46 -10.55 14.17 -40.59
N GLY A 47 -11.36 14.83 -39.74
CA GLY A 47 -12.80 14.61 -39.62
C GLY A 47 -13.67 15.81 -40.00
N LYS A 48 -14.99 15.71 -39.80
CA LYS A 48 -15.89 16.87 -39.93
C LYS A 48 -15.74 17.77 -38.71
N GLU A 49 -16.04 19.05 -38.90
CA GLU A 49 -16.03 20.04 -37.82
C GLU A 49 -16.93 19.58 -36.66
N GLY A 50 -16.36 19.49 -35.46
CA GLY A 50 -17.05 19.05 -34.25
C GLY A 50 -17.03 17.53 -33.96
N ASP A 51 -16.47 16.68 -34.83
CA ASP A 51 -16.35 15.25 -34.54
C ASP A 51 -15.32 14.96 -33.42
N TRP A 52 -14.21 15.71 -33.41
CA TRP A 52 -13.18 15.62 -32.37
C TRP A 52 -13.75 15.95 -30.99
N GLU A 53 -14.64 16.94 -30.89
CA GLU A 53 -15.26 17.36 -29.62
C GLU A 53 -16.14 16.25 -29.04
N LYS A 54 -16.98 15.63 -29.89
CA LYS A 54 -17.82 14.49 -29.49
C LYS A 54 -16.99 13.31 -29.01
N LEU A 55 -15.88 13.02 -29.68
CA LEU A 55 -14.98 11.93 -29.32
C LEU A 55 -14.32 12.18 -27.96
N VAL A 56 -13.78 13.38 -27.76
CA VAL A 56 -13.17 13.78 -26.48
C VAL A 56 -14.21 13.71 -25.36
N MET A 57 -15.35 14.38 -25.52
CA MET A 57 -16.40 14.44 -24.50
C MET A 57 -16.97 13.06 -24.15
N SER A 58 -17.20 12.21 -25.14
CA SER A 58 -17.70 10.84 -24.89
C SER A 58 -16.68 9.97 -24.15
N THR A 59 -15.39 10.12 -24.46
CA THR A 59 -14.31 9.40 -23.79
C THR A 59 -14.16 9.86 -22.34
N PHE A 60 -14.10 11.18 -22.10
CA PHE A 60 -14.02 11.72 -20.74
C PHE A 60 -15.21 11.29 -19.88
N ARG A 61 -16.44 11.35 -20.40
CA ARG A 61 -17.64 10.88 -19.66
C ARG A 61 -17.59 9.38 -19.34
N LYS A 62 -17.04 8.56 -20.25
CA LYS A 62 -16.89 7.11 -20.03
C LYS A 62 -15.93 6.84 -18.88
N TYR A 63 -14.76 7.48 -18.87
CA TYR A 63 -13.76 7.29 -17.83
C TYR A 63 -14.12 7.99 -16.52
N GLU A 64 -14.85 9.10 -16.55
CA GLU A 64 -15.44 9.72 -15.35
C GLU A 64 -16.35 8.73 -14.62
N LYS A 65 -17.27 8.08 -15.36
CA LYS A 65 -18.15 7.07 -14.78
C LYS A 65 -17.34 5.88 -14.23
N LEU A 66 -16.39 5.37 -15.00
CA LEU A 66 -15.56 4.23 -14.59
C LEU A 66 -14.73 4.55 -13.33
N SER A 67 -14.07 5.70 -13.32
CA SER A 67 -13.23 6.15 -12.20
C SER A 67 -14.06 6.41 -10.96
N ARG A 68 -15.27 6.97 -11.08
CA ARG A 68 -16.17 7.14 -9.94
C ARG A 68 -16.65 5.80 -9.38
N ASP A 69 -17.04 4.87 -10.24
CA ASP A 69 -17.47 3.54 -9.83
C ASP A 69 -16.31 2.76 -9.16
N GLN A 70 -15.08 2.88 -9.68
CA GLN A 70 -13.87 2.30 -9.09
C GLN A 70 -13.46 2.99 -7.78
N HIS A 71 -13.53 4.32 -7.71
CA HIS A 71 -13.20 5.07 -6.51
C HIS A 71 -14.21 4.79 -5.39
N GLU A 72 -15.49 4.68 -5.70
CA GLU A 72 -16.53 4.28 -4.74
C GLU A 72 -16.31 2.83 -4.27
N ALA A 73 -15.94 1.90 -5.17
CA ALA A 73 -15.60 0.53 -4.81
C ALA A 73 -14.35 0.46 -3.91
N GLU A 74 -13.28 1.20 -4.23
CA GLU A 74 -12.06 1.26 -3.43
C GLU A 74 -12.30 1.93 -2.06
N LEU A 75 -13.11 3.00 -2.01
CA LEU A 75 -13.51 3.62 -0.74
C LEU A 75 -14.32 2.67 0.13
N LYS A 76 -15.21 1.89 -0.49
CA LYS A 76 -16.03 0.91 0.21
C LYS A 76 -15.20 -0.28 0.68
N GLU A 77 -14.21 -0.69 -0.09
CA GLU A 77 -13.23 -1.70 0.28
C GLU A 77 -12.35 -1.20 1.44
N LYS A 78 -11.71 -0.04 1.33
CA LYS A 78 -10.92 0.57 2.41
C LYS A 78 -11.73 0.75 3.70
N GLN A 79 -12.98 1.20 3.61
CA GLN A 79 -13.87 1.32 4.79
C GLN A 79 -14.19 -0.03 5.44
N LEU A 80 -14.25 -1.12 4.68
CA LEU A 80 -14.41 -2.47 5.23
C LEU A 80 -13.10 -2.96 5.88
N THR A 81 -11.95 -2.70 5.26
CA THR A 81 -10.64 -3.11 5.76
C THR A 81 -10.24 -2.38 7.05
N ASP A 82 -10.49 -1.07 7.15
CA ASP A 82 -10.26 -0.29 8.39
C ASP A 82 -11.18 -0.78 9.52
N ALA A 83 -12.45 -1.06 9.23
CA ALA A 83 -13.39 -1.55 10.24
C ALA A 83 -13.08 -2.97 10.74
N GLU A 84 -12.43 -3.80 9.93
CA GLU A 84 -11.98 -5.14 10.31
C GLU A 84 -10.67 -5.08 11.11
N ALA A 85 -9.77 -4.15 10.77
CA ALA A 85 -8.53 -3.89 11.50
C ALA A 85 -8.81 -3.36 12.92
N ASP A 86 -9.74 -2.41 13.08
CA ASP A 86 -10.13 -1.87 14.41
C ASP A 86 -10.73 -2.95 15.33
N LYS A 87 -11.51 -3.88 14.77
CA LYS A 87 -12.09 -4.99 15.55
C LYS A 87 -11.04 -5.99 16.00
N LEU A 88 -10.09 -6.32 15.13
CA LEU A 88 -8.99 -7.22 15.48
C LEU A 88 -8.09 -6.59 16.55
N GLN A 89 -7.84 -5.28 16.46
CA GLN A 89 -7.05 -4.51 17.41
C GLN A 89 -7.72 -4.47 18.80
N ALA A 90 -9.02 -4.16 18.86
CA ALA A 90 -9.76 -4.13 20.13
C ALA A 90 -9.80 -5.49 20.85
N GLU A 91 -9.84 -6.60 20.10
CA GLU A 91 -9.86 -7.94 20.69
C GLU A 91 -8.47 -8.39 21.19
N LEU A 92 -7.40 -7.92 20.55
CA LEU A 92 -6.02 -8.09 21.03
C LEU A 92 -5.74 -7.25 22.28
N ASP A 93 -6.21 -6.00 22.31
CA ASP A 93 -6.06 -5.10 23.47
C ASP A 93 -6.89 -5.58 24.69
N ALA A 94 -8.07 -6.17 24.46
CA ALA A 94 -8.86 -6.78 25.53
C ALA A 94 -8.22 -8.03 26.14
N LYS A 95 -7.46 -8.81 25.34
CA LYS A 95 -6.72 -10.00 25.82
C LYS A 95 -5.40 -9.66 26.53
N LYS A 96 -4.83 -8.48 26.33
CA LYS A 96 -3.51 -8.10 26.88
C LYS A 96 -3.55 -7.48 28.28
N ASN A 97 -4.68 -7.57 29.00
CA ASN A 97 -4.79 -7.03 30.35
C ASN A 97 -4.96 -8.12 31.41
N PRO A 98 -3.84 -8.64 31.93
CA PRO A 98 -3.70 -8.74 33.37
C PRO A 98 -2.43 -8.02 33.84
N SER A 99 -2.63 -6.95 34.61
CA SER A 99 -1.85 -6.58 35.79
C SER A 99 -0.32 -6.69 35.73
N THR A 100 0.37 -5.54 35.63
CA THR A 100 1.45 -5.21 36.58
C THR A 100 1.86 -3.73 36.51
N SER A 101 1.25 -2.94 37.38
CA SER A 101 1.86 -1.73 37.94
C SER A 101 2.87 -2.17 39.01
N LYS A 102 4.15 -1.80 38.85
CA LYS A 102 5.04 -1.28 39.91
C LYS A 102 6.37 -0.80 39.33
N GLN A 103 6.86 0.29 39.92
CA GLN A 103 7.93 1.19 39.49
C GLN A 103 9.37 0.62 39.63
N GLN A 104 10.31 1.19 38.83
CA GLN A 104 11.80 1.32 38.91
C GLN A 104 12.53 1.00 40.25
N PRO A 105 13.89 0.88 40.33
CA PRO A 105 15.01 0.84 39.33
C PRO A 105 16.19 -0.18 39.60
N ALA A 106 17.15 -0.27 38.65
CA ALA A 106 18.61 -0.56 38.76
C ALA A 106 19.22 -1.87 39.38
N THR A 107 19.75 -2.75 38.50
CA THR A 107 21.07 -3.51 38.52
C THR A 107 21.45 -4.43 39.73
N PRO A 108 22.54 -5.26 39.69
CA PRO A 108 22.49 -6.71 39.42
C PRO A 108 23.19 -7.61 40.48
N ALA A 109 22.67 -8.80 40.83
CA ALA A 109 23.47 -9.92 41.37
C ALA A 109 22.67 -11.24 41.54
N LEU A 110 23.38 -12.35 41.32
CA LEU A 110 23.01 -13.77 41.40
C LEU A 110 22.17 -14.17 42.64
N THR A 111 21.21 -15.10 42.47
CA THR A 111 21.31 -16.52 42.91
C THR A 111 20.01 -17.27 42.62
N ALA A 112 20.17 -18.57 42.35
CA ALA A 112 19.16 -19.53 41.98
C ALA A 112 18.06 -19.69 43.04
N GLU A 113 16.81 -19.90 42.59
CA GLU A 113 15.93 -20.97 43.07
C GLU A 113 14.80 -21.21 42.06
N THR A 114 14.47 -22.49 41.89
CA THR A 114 13.48 -23.11 41.02
C THR A 114 12.09 -22.49 41.18
N ILE A 115 11.47 -22.08 40.08
CA ILE A 115 10.01 -21.84 39.99
C ILE A 115 9.52 -22.68 38.83
N GLU A 116 8.73 -23.69 39.18
CA GLU A 116 8.07 -24.66 38.31
C GLU A 116 7.03 -23.97 37.40
N GLU A 117 7.02 -24.44 36.15
CA GLU A 117 5.88 -24.69 35.26
C GLU A 117 4.62 -23.80 35.40
N ASP A 118 4.48 -22.87 34.45
CA ASP A 118 3.19 -22.54 33.84
C ASP A 118 3.45 -22.37 32.33
N GLU A 119 3.58 -23.50 31.62
CA GLU A 119 3.73 -23.53 30.15
C GLU A 119 2.38 -23.21 29.51
N ASP A 120 2.19 -21.96 29.11
CA ASP A 120 1.16 -21.53 28.17
C ASP A 120 1.17 -22.45 26.93
N GLU A 121 0.09 -23.22 26.71
CA GLU A 121 -0.09 -24.11 25.53
C GLU A 121 0.03 -23.38 24.17
N SER A 122 0.18 -22.05 24.17
CA SER A 122 0.37 -21.21 22.99
C SER A 122 1.83 -20.86 22.63
N GLU A 123 2.81 -21.21 23.47
CA GLU A 123 4.25 -20.99 23.20
C GLU A 123 4.98 -22.26 22.74
N LYS A 124 4.30 -23.42 22.79
CA LYS A 124 4.80 -24.72 22.33
C LYS A 124 4.90 -24.79 20.81
N GLY A 125 5.87 -24.07 20.25
CA GLY A 125 6.13 -24.01 18.81
C GLY A 125 6.82 -22.74 18.32
N LYS A 126 6.95 -21.70 19.15
CA LYS A 126 7.70 -20.49 18.78
C LYS A 126 9.18 -20.73 19.08
N LEU A 127 9.99 -20.83 18.02
CA LEU A 127 11.45 -20.89 18.16
C LEU A 127 11.94 -19.58 18.79
N LYS A 128 12.79 -19.69 19.81
CA LYS A 128 13.46 -18.52 20.39
C LYS A 128 14.32 -17.86 19.31
N PRO A 129 14.22 -16.52 19.14
CA PRO A 129 15.12 -15.81 18.26
C PRO A 129 16.58 -16.07 18.63
N ASN A 130 17.47 -16.09 17.64
CA ASN A 130 18.90 -16.13 17.89
C ASN A 130 19.41 -14.77 18.40
N GLU A 131 20.68 -14.69 18.85
CA GLU A 131 21.26 -13.45 19.40
C GLU A 131 21.22 -12.26 18.43
N GLY A 132 21.02 -12.50 17.13
CA GLY A 132 20.84 -11.47 16.10
C GLY A 132 19.37 -11.20 15.76
N ASN A 133 18.43 -11.44 16.67
CA ASN A 133 16.98 -11.28 16.47
C ASN A 133 16.43 -11.96 15.20
N GLY A 134 17.08 -13.03 14.75
CA GLY A 134 16.66 -13.84 13.61
C GLY A 134 16.42 -15.30 14.01
N CYS A 135 16.67 -16.23 13.10
CA CYS A 135 16.37 -17.65 13.31
C CYS A 135 17.46 -18.55 12.72
N ASP A 136 17.77 -19.63 13.44
CA ASP A 136 18.66 -20.71 12.99
C ASP A 136 17.83 -21.91 12.52
N LEU A 137 17.99 -22.28 11.24
CA LEU A 137 17.39 -23.45 10.60
C LEU A 137 18.49 -24.42 10.15
N ASP A 138 18.16 -25.68 9.84
CA ASP A 138 19.14 -26.73 9.49
C ASP A 138 20.06 -26.39 8.30
N LYS A 139 19.61 -25.53 7.38
CA LYS A 139 20.33 -25.21 6.14
C LYS A 139 20.85 -23.78 6.06
N TYR A 140 20.36 -22.89 6.91
CA TYR A 140 20.73 -21.48 6.87
C TYR A 140 20.33 -20.80 8.18
N LYS A 141 21.06 -19.74 8.51
CA LYS A 141 20.81 -18.87 9.65
C LYS A 141 20.74 -17.44 9.16
N TRP A 142 19.80 -16.67 9.70
CA TRP A 142 19.67 -15.25 9.40
C TRP A 142 19.55 -14.45 10.69
N THR A 143 19.90 -13.17 10.60
CA THR A 143 19.87 -12.20 11.69
C THR A 143 19.27 -10.91 11.14
N GLN A 144 18.46 -10.22 11.94
CA GLN A 144 17.85 -8.93 11.57
C GLN A 144 18.23 -7.87 12.59
N THR A 145 18.80 -6.79 12.11
CA THR A 145 19.07 -5.59 12.91
C THR A 145 18.17 -4.46 12.43
N LEU A 146 17.71 -3.59 13.33
CA LEU A 146 17.10 -2.33 12.92
C LEU A 146 18.20 -1.49 12.24
N SER A 147 17.98 -1.10 10.99
CA SER A 147 18.74 0.03 10.43
C SER A 147 18.23 1.28 11.12
N ASP A 148 19.13 2.09 11.67
CA ASP A 148 18.77 3.32 12.35
C ASP A 148 17.80 4.15 11.49
N ILE A 149 16.75 4.66 12.14
CA ILE A 149 15.88 5.69 11.59
C ILE A 149 16.64 7.00 11.81
N GLU A 150 17.20 7.56 10.74
CA GLU A 150 17.80 8.90 10.72
C GLU A 150 16.72 9.99 10.60
#